data_AF-A0A814HAJ4-F1
#
_entry.id   AF-A0A814HAJ4-F1
#
_cell.length_a   1.000
_cell.length_b   1.000
_cell.length_c   1.000
_cell.angle_alpha   90.00
_cell.angle_beta   90.00
_cell.angle_gamma   90.00
#
_symmetry.space_group_name_H-M   'P 1'
#
loop_
_entity.id
_entity.type
_entity.pdbx_description
1 polymer ?
#
loop_
_entity_poly.entity_id
_entity_poly.type
_entity_poly.pdbx_seq_one_letter_code
_entity_poly.pdbx_strand_id
1 'polypeptide(L)'
;MENMVLNFNYLQGEKIKVMAHPPYSPDLAPSDFWLFNYLKRGLDTYPDVTSLAKMLSREHRSIPVHEYQKTFEKWIERMKLPIEHHGDYFEHLL
;
A
#
# COMPACT_ATOMS: atom_id res chain seq x y z
N MET A 1 4.58 8.06 22.85
CA MET A 1 4.73 7.67 21.43
C MET A 1 5.17 6.22 21.37
N GLU A 2 4.27 5.29 21.73
CA GLU A 2 4.68 3.90 22.03
C GLU A 2 4.03 2.85 21.10
N ASN A 3 3.25 3.26 20.08
CA ASN A 3 2.42 2.31 19.32
C ASN A 3 2.59 2.35 17.79
N MET A 4 3.81 2.52 17.28
CA MET A 4 4.08 2.25 15.85
C MET A 4 5.42 1.54 15.61
N VAL A 5 5.83 0.68 16.54
CA VAL A 5 6.82 -0.35 16.25
C VAL A 5 6.02 -1.62 16.06
N LEU A 6 6.04 -2.19 14.85
CA LEU A 6 5.50 -3.53 14.61
C LEU A 6 6.11 -4.47 15.65
N ASN A 7 5.28 -5.06 16.50
CA ASN A 7 5.76 -5.99 17.51
C ASN A 7 6.19 -7.28 16.81
N PHE A 8 7.50 -7.40 16.51
CA PHE A 8 8.06 -8.57 15.83
C PHE A 8 7.73 -9.88 16.54
N ASN A 9 7.65 -9.87 17.87
CA ASN A 9 7.29 -11.07 18.64
C ASN A 9 5.84 -11.50 18.35
N TYR A 10 4.92 -10.54 18.21
CA TYR A 10 3.54 -10.83 17.83
C TYR A 10 3.48 -11.42 16.42
N LEU A 11 4.14 -10.79 15.43
CA LEU A 11 4.14 -11.28 14.05
C LEU A 11 4.77 -12.68 13.92
N GLN A 12 5.84 -12.94 14.67
CA GLN A 12 6.47 -14.26 14.73
C GLN A 12 5.53 -15.31 15.36
N GLY A 13 4.81 -14.96 16.42
CA GLY A 13 3.79 -15.81 17.03
C GLY A 13 2.67 -16.16 16.05
N GLU A 14 2.23 -15.18 15.26
CA GLU A 14 1.21 -15.34 14.20
C GLU A 14 1.76 -15.96 12.90
N LYS A 15 3.04 -16.34 12.86
CA LYS A 15 3.72 -16.93 11.68
C LYS A 15 3.67 -16.04 10.43
N ILE A 16 3.62 -14.73 10.61
CA ILE A 16 3.64 -13.75 9.52
C ILE A 16 5.09 -13.45 9.15
N LYS A 17 5.46 -13.71 7.89
CA LYS A 17 6.79 -13.36 7.36
C LYS A 17 6.81 -11.89 6.96
N VAL A 18 7.66 -11.10 7.63
CA VAL A 18 7.90 -9.70 7.29
C VAL A 18 8.81 -9.63 6.06
N MET A 19 8.38 -8.88 5.05
CA MET A 19 9.19 -8.57 3.86
C MET A 19 10.09 -7.37 4.15
N ALA A 20 11.34 -7.41 3.67
CA ALA A 20 12.23 -6.25 3.76
C ALA A 20 11.66 -5.11 2.91
N HIS A 21 11.68 -3.89 3.46
CA HIS A 21 11.22 -2.69 2.77
C HIS A 21 12.25 -1.58 3.01
N PRO A 22 12.81 -0.97 1.95
CA PRO A 22 13.77 0.12 2.09
C PRO A 22 13.11 1.38 2.69
N PRO A 23 13.85 2.19 3.46
CA PRO A 23 13.35 3.48 3.94
C PRO A 23 12.91 4.39 2.78
N TYR A 24 11.91 5.23 3.04
CA TYR A 24 11.45 6.29 2.12
C TYR A 24 11.05 5.82 0.72
N SER A 25 10.60 4.57 0.55
CA SER A 25 10.27 3.99 -0.77
C SER A 25 8.76 3.74 -0.96
N PRO A 26 7.92 4.81 -0.99
CA PRO A 26 6.48 4.66 -1.22
C PRO A 26 6.16 4.11 -2.62
N ASP A 27 7.06 4.29 -3.58
CA ASP A 27 7.01 3.70 -4.91
C ASP A 27 7.05 2.17 -4.90
N LEU A 28 7.54 1.56 -3.82
CA LEU A 28 7.57 0.11 -3.57
C LEU A 28 6.46 -0.37 -2.63
N ALA A 29 5.60 0.51 -2.12
CA ALA A 29 4.49 0.16 -1.24
C ALA A 29 3.16 0.16 -2.01
N PRO A 30 2.53 -1.00 -2.26
CA PRO A 30 1.26 -1.08 -3.02
C PRO A 30 0.14 -0.19 -2.47
N SER A 31 0.13 0.03 -1.16
CA SER A 31 -0.82 0.94 -0.53
C SER A 31 -0.62 2.38 -1.00
N ASP A 32 0.62 2.86 -1.05
CA ASP A 32 0.98 4.24 -1.38
C ASP A 32 0.88 4.52 -2.88
N PHE A 33 1.48 3.68 -3.73
CA PHE A 33 1.47 3.92 -5.18
C PHE A 33 0.13 3.59 -5.85
N TRP A 34 -0.76 2.81 -5.20
CA TRP A 34 -2.03 2.38 -5.79
C TRP A 34 -3.24 2.55 -4.88
N LEU A 35 -3.32 1.82 -3.76
CA LEU A 35 -4.58 1.65 -3.02
C LEU A 35 -5.15 2.99 -2.53
N PHE A 36 -4.33 3.85 -1.94
CA PHE A 36 -4.78 5.14 -1.43
C PHE A 36 -5.27 6.05 -2.55
N ASN A 37 -4.59 6.06 -3.69
CA ASN A 37 -5.04 6.81 -4.86
C ASN A 37 -6.36 6.25 -5.42
N TYR A 38 -6.55 4.93 -5.39
CA TYR A 38 -7.80 4.30 -5.78
C TYR A 38 -8.95 4.75 -4.86
N LEU A 39 -8.77 4.64 -3.55
CA LEU A 39 -9.80 5.00 -2.56
C LEU A 39 -10.09 6.50 -2.53
N LYS A 40 -9.09 7.35 -2.79
CA LYS A 40 -9.26 8.81 -2.86
C LYS A 40 -10.23 9.26 -3.95
N ARG A 41 -10.53 8.43 -4.95
CA ARG A 41 -11.52 8.74 -6.00
C ARG A 41 -12.94 8.91 -5.43
N GLY A 42 -13.25 8.24 -4.32
CA GLY A 42 -14.53 8.39 -3.60
C GLY A 42 -14.47 9.39 -2.45
N LEU A 43 -13.31 10.01 -2.19
CA LEU A 43 -13.17 10.98 -1.12
C LEU A 43 -13.89 12.27 -1.48
N ASP A 44 -14.74 12.72 -0.58
CA ASP A 44 -15.48 13.97 -0.64
C ASP A 44 -15.69 14.47 0.79
N THR A 45 -16.43 15.56 0.95
CA THR A 45 -16.85 16.09 2.24
C THR A 45 -17.93 15.19 2.83
N TYR A 46 -17.64 14.61 4.00
CA TYR A 46 -18.59 13.82 4.77
C TYR A 46 -18.93 14.54 6.08
N PRO A 47 -20.16 14.40 6.60
CA PRO A 47 -20.59 15.07 7.82
C PRO A 47 -19.87 14.58 9.08
N ASP A 48 -19.35 13.33 9.05
CA ASP A 48 -18.66 12.73 10.18
C ASP A 48 -17.71 11.61 9.74
N VAL A 49 -16.88 11.14 10.68
CA VAL A 49 -15.93 10.03 10.45
C VAL A 49 -16.64 8.70 10.14
N THR A 50 -17.86 8.49 10.63
CA THR A 50 -18.61 7.24 10.43
C THR A 50 -19.08 7.10 8.99
N SER A 51 -19.60 8.18 8.42
CA SER A 51 -20.04 8.25 7.03
C SER A 51 -18.85 8.15 6.06
N LEU A 52 -17.73 8.82 6.36
CA LEU A 52 -16.48 8.63 5.63
C LEU A 52 -16.01 7.17 5.65
N ALA A 53 -15.96 6.54 6.84
CA ALA A 53 -15.52 5.15 6.98
C ALA A 53 -16.43 4.16 6.26
N LYS A 54 -17.75 4.40 6.26
CA LYS A 54 -18.73 3.61 5.50
C LYS A 54 -18.49 3.72 3.99
N MET A 55 -18.24 4.93 3.48
CA MET A 55 -17.90 5.09 2.07
C MET A 55 -16.59 4.38 1.73
N LEU A 56 -15.51 4.62 2.47
CA LEU A 56 -14.22 3.98 2.22
C LEU A 56 -14.33 2.45 2.23
N SER A 57 -15.11 1.89 3.16
CA SER A 57 -15.38 0.45 3.23
C SER A 57 -16.14 -0.06 2.00
N ARG A 58 -17.09 0.71 1.49
CA ARG A 58 -17.84 0.37 0.26
C ARG A 58 -16.91 0.38 -0.95
N GLU A 59 -16.15 1.45 -1.12
CA GLU A 59 -15.20 1.58 -2.24
C GLU A 59 -14.16 0.45 -2.21
N HIS A 60 -13.55 0.19 -1.04
CA HIS A 60 -12.59 -0.91 -0.86
C HIS A 60 -13.17 -2.29 -1.22
N ARG A 61 -14.42 -2.57 -0.81
CA ARG A 61 -15.09 -3.84 -1.15
C ARG A 61 -15.48 -3.94 -2.62
N SER A 62 -15.61 -2.81 -3.30
CA SER A 62 -15.94 -2.78 -4.73
C SER A 62 -14.73 -3.03 -5.62
N ILE A 63 -13.50 -2.97 -5.08
CA ILE A 63 -12.27 -3.22 -5.84
C ILE A 63 -12.29 -4.65 -6.38
N PRO A 64 -12.26 -4.83 -7.71
CA PRO A 64 -12.23 -6.16 -8.30
C PRO A 64 -10.95 -6.91 -7.93
N VAL A 65 -11.04 -8.23 -7.76
CA VAL A 65 -9.89 -9.10 -7.45
C VAL A 65 -8.75 -8.93 -8.46
N HIS A 66 -9.07 -8.74 -9.75
CA HIS A 66 -8.06 -8.56 -10.80
C HIS A 66 -7.23 -7.28 -10.63
N GLU A 67 -7.77 -6.22 -10.00
CA GLU A 67 -7.00 -5.00 -9.75
C GLU A 67 -5.93 -5.22 -8.67
N TYR A 68 -6.21 -6.07 -7.67
CA TYR A 68 -5.18 -6.49 -6.71
C TYR A 68 -4.10 -7.33 -7.40
N GLN A 69 -4.49 -8.32 -8.20
CA GLN A 69 -3.55 -9.19 -8.93
C GLN A 69 -2.60 -8.36 -9.79
N LYS A 70 -3.15 -7.49 -10.63
CA LYS A 70 -2.42 -6.54 -11.47
C LYS A 70 -1.48 -5.64 -10.67
N THR A 71 -1.89 -5.20 -9.48
CA THR A 71 -1.04 -4.36 -8.62
C THR A 71 0.14 -5.13 -8.07
N PHE A 72 -0.06 -6.39 -7.64
CA PHE A 72 1.04 -7.22 -7.15
C PHE A 72 2.00 -7.65 -8.28
N GLU A 73 1.51 -7.84 -9.50
CA GLU A 73 2.37 -8.04 -10.68
C GLU A 73 3.26 -6.80 -10.92
N LYS A 74 2.66 -5.60 -10.93
CA LYS A 74 3.40 -4.32 -11.01
C LYS A 74 4.36 -4.11 -9.85
N TRP A 75 4.03 -4.58 -8.66
CA TRP A 75 4.91 -4.49 -7.50
C TRP A 75 6.18 -5.33 -7.71
N ILE A 76 6.06 -6.52 -8.31
CA ILE A 76 7.23 -7.35 -8.68
C ILE A 76 8.10 -6.64 -9.71
N GLU A 77 7.51 -5.98 -10.70
CA GLU A 77 8.24 -5.16 -11.68
C GLU A 77 8.97 -3.99 -11.00
N ARG A 78 8.25 -3.24 -10.16
CA ARG A 78 8.79 -2.10 -9.41
C ARG A 78 9.98 -2.50 -8.52
N MET A 79 9.94 -3.67 -7.88
CA MET A 79 11.07 -4.15 -7.07
C MET A 79 12.34 -4.47 -7.88
N LYS A 80 12.23 -4.69 -9.19
CA LYS A 80 13.40 -4.94 -10.06
C LYS A 80 14.10 -3.65 -10.47
N LEU A 81 13.37 -2.55 -10.61
CA LEU A 81 13.90 -1.27 -11.11
C LEU A 81 15.04 -0.68 -10.25
N PRO A 82 15.00 -0.70 -8.90
CA PRO A 82 16.10 -0.23 -8.06
C PRO A 82 17.40 -1.03 -8.23
N ILE A 83 17.30 -2.31 -8.60
CA ILE A 83 18.48 -3.16 -8.88
C ILE A 83 19.16 -2.67 -10.17
N GLU A 84 18.37 -2.25 -11.15
CA GLU A 84 18.84 -1.80 -12.46
C GLU A 84 19.39 -0.37 -12.48
N HIS A 85 19.00 0.50 -11.52
CA HIS A 85 19.51 1.88 -11.44
C HIS A 85 20.05 2.26 -10.06
N HIS A 86 20.75 1.33 -9.40
CA HIS A 86 21.58 1.61 -8.21
C HIS A 86 20.85 2.29 -7.03
N GLY A 87 19.53 2.09 -6.89
CA GLY A 87 18.74 2.65 -5.79
C GLY A 87 18.15 4.04 -5.99
N ASP A 88 18.18 4.58 -7.21
CA ASP A 88 17.48 5.84 -7.53
C ASP A 88 15.95 5.68 -7.47
N TYR A 89 15.25 6.76 -7.08
CA TYR A 89 13.79 6.80 -7.00
C TYR A 89 13.14 6.98 -8.38
N PHE A 90 12.10 6.20 -8.67
CA PHE A 90 11.41 6.23 -9.97
C PHE A 90 9.97 6.74 -9.83
N GLU A 91 9.83 7.97 -9.33
CA GLU A 91 8.53 8.65 -9.39
C GLU A 91 8.16 9.09 -10.83
N HIS A 92 9.07 8.92 -11.81
CA HIS A 92 8.93 9.43 -13.18
C HIS A 92 9.16 8.43 -14.31
N LEU A 93 9.28 7.13 -14.02
CA LEU A 93 9.59 6.09 -15.04
C LEU A 93 8.43 5.12 -15.32
N LEU A 94 7.24 5.33 -14.72
CA LEU A 94 6.03 4.53 -14.89
C LEU A 94 4.75 5.37 -14.89
#